data_AF-A0A925Y138-F1
#
_entry.id   AF-A0A925Y138-F1
#
_cell.length_a   1.000
_cell.length_b   1.000
_cell.length_c   1.000
_cell.angle_alpha   90.00
_cell.angle_beta   90.00
_cell.angle_gamma   90.00
#
_symmetry.space_group_name_H-M   'P 1'
#
loop_
_entity.id
_entity.type
_entity.pdbx_description
1 polymer ?
#
loop_
_entity_poly.entity_id
_entity_poly.type
_entity_poly.pdbx_seq_one_letter_code
_entity_poly.pdbx_strand_id
1 'polypeptide(L)'
;MTEKPKLVLDDPWLEPQQGAIERRMARFASELGAIEGHSRTLAAYANGHKYVGIHFHPLTNEWIVREWAPAAQSVSLIGDFNAWNRDSHPLESLAHGVWQLKLPADALAHGQLVKLHIVGADGSRRDRIPACIRRAVQDPTTHDYCGQIWSPPEPFVWKHTFDPSSIGAPLIYESHVGMAGEEPRVHTYREFADCVLPRVAKAGYNTVQLMAVQEHPYYGSFGYHVSSFFAACSRFGTPEDLKYLIDTAHGLGIAVLLDIVHSHAVKNIAEGLNDFDGSGNQYFHKGERGEHPLWDSKCFDYGRPEVRQFLLSNVRYWLEEFRFDGFRFDGVTSMLYHSRGNKAFGSYDDYFGSDADEDAILYLQLAAKLIQELKPGAIAIAEDMSGMPGLCRPLEDGGIGFTHRLAMGIPDYWIKLLKHSRDEDWNLDELWGVLANRRHGEATIAYAESHDQALVGDKTLAFWLMDQEMYWHMAKPDPHPVIERGIA
;
A
#
# COMPACT_ATOMS: atom_id res chain seq x y z
N MET A 1 -26.66 20.99 21.78
CA MET A 1 -25.92 19.76 22.11
C MET A 1 -25.76 19.03 20.80
N THR A 2 -24.54 18.82 20.34
CA THR A 2 -24.26 17.90 19.22
C THR A 2 -24.73 16.51 19.64
N GLU A 3 -25.36 15.79 18.71
CA GLU A 3 -25.77 14.41 18.94
C GLU A 3 -24.51 13.56 19.19
N LYS A 4 -24.53 12.72 20.24
CA LYS A 4 -23.39 11.90 20.64
C LYS A 4 -23.03 10.94 19.50
N PRO A 5 -21.74 10.82 19.08
CA PRO A 5 -21.38 9.93 17.98
C PRO A 5 -21.79 8.49 18.24
N LYS A 6 -22.28 7.79 17.20
CA LYS A 6 -22.78 6.42 17.33
C LYS A 6 -21.72 5.45 17.87
N LEU A 7 -20.45 5.63 17.53
CA LEU A 7 -19.34 4.87 18.11
C LEU A 7 -19.32 4.93 19.65
N VAL A 8 -19.61 6.09 20.25
CA VAL A 8 -19.63 6.28 21.71
C VAL A 8 -20.95 5.78 22.34
N LEU A 9 -22.01 5.67 21.54
CA LEU A 9 -23.25 5.03 21.98
C LEU A 9 -23.11 3.51 22.01
N ASP A 10 -22.50 2.94 20.96
CA ASP A 10 -22.26 1.50 20.83
C ASP A 10 -21.16 1.02 21.80
N ASP A 11 -20.17 1.86 22.13
CA ASP A 11 -19.17 1.63 23.19
C ASP A 11 -19.11 2.80 24.19
N PRO A 12 -19.86 2.71 25.31
CA PRO A 12 -19.90 3.75 26.34
C PRO A 12 -18.56 4.02 27.05
N TRP A 13 -17.58 3.11 26.98
CA TRP A 13 -16.26 3.34 27.57
C TRP A 13 -15.49 4.45 26.85
N LEU A 14 -15.90 4.81 25.63
CA LEU A 14 -15.37 5.94 24.87
C LEU A 14 -15.92 7.30 25.32
N GLU A 15 -16.84 7.37 26.28
CA GLU A 15 -17.40 8.65 26.77
C GLU A 15 -16.35 9.71 27.12
N PRO A 16 -15.25 9.38 27.84
CA PRO A 16 -14.18 10.34 28.11
C PRO A 16 -13.50 10.88 26.84
N GLN A 17 -13.53 10.09 25.75
CA GLN A 17 -12.90 10.41 24.46
C GLN A 17 -13.87 11.04 23.45
N GLN A 18 -15.14 11.25 23.80
CA GLN A 18 -16.16 11.80 22.90
C GLN A 18 -15.68 13.09 22.22
N GLY A 19 -15.07 14.00 22.98
CA GLY A 19 -14.58 15.27 22.43
C GLY A 19 -13.48 15.09 21.38
N ALA A 20 -12.62 14.07 21.50
CA ALA A 20 -11.61 13.77 20.48
C ALA A 20 -12.25 13.22 19.19
N ILE A 21 -13.22 12.32 19.33
CA ILE A 21 -13.98 11.75 18.21
C ILE A 21 -14.74 12.86 17.47
N GLU A 22 -15.46 13.73 18.18
CA GLU A 22 -16.17 14.87 17.59
C GLU A 22 -15.23 15.83 16.85
N ARG A 23 -14.04 16.10 17.41
CA ARG A 23 -13.02 16.93 16.73
C ARG A 23 -12.54 16.28 15.43
N ARG A 24 -12.29 14.97 15.42
CA ARG A 24 -11.90 14.22 14.22
C ARG A 24 -12.98 14.27 13.15
N MET A 25 -14.23 14.04 13.53
CA MET A 25 -15.39 14.14 12.62
C MET A 25 -15.52 15.55 12.03
N ALA A 26 -15.41 16.59 12.86
CA ALA A 26 -15.49 17.98 12.40
C ALA A 26 -14.33 18.35 11.48
N ARG A 27 -13.11 17.89 11.79
CA ARG A 27 -11.92 18.10 10.97
C ARG A 27 -12.07 17.43 9.60
N PHE A 28 -12.53 16.18 9.57
CA PHE A 28 -12.82 15.45 8.34
C PHE A 28 -13.87 16.16 7.49
N ALA A 29 -15.00 16.55 8.08
CA ALA A 29 -16.07 17.24 7.36
C ALA A 29 -15.61 18.60 6.80
N SER A 30 -14.81 19.35 7.58
CA SER A 30 -14.24 20.62 7.15
C SER A 30 -13.28 20.46 5.97
N GLU A 31 -12.38 19.49 6.03
CA GLU A 31 -11.43 19.22 4.94
C GLU A 31 -12.15 18.72 3.69
N LEU A 32 -13.07 17.76 3.84
CA LEU A 32 -13.87 17.23 2.72
C LEU A 32 -14.67 18.37 2.06
N GLY A 33 -15.32 19.23 2.84
CA GLY A 33 -16.04 20.38 2.32
C GLY A 33 -15.14 21.39 1.59
N ALA A 34 -13.91 21.60 2.05
CA ALA A 34 -12.93 22.44 1.35
C ALA A 34 -12.49 21.81 0.01
N ILE A 35 -12.24 20.50 0.01
CA ILE A 35 -11.89 19.73 -1.17
C ILE A 35 -13.02 19.78 -2.20
N GLU A 36 -14.26 19.53 -1.79
CA GLU A 36 -15.44 19.54 -2.66
C GLU A 36 -15.78 20.96 -3.14
N GLY A 37 -15.54 21.98 -2.32
CA GLY A 37 -15.67 23.38 -2.73
C GLY A 37 -14.73 23.76 -3.88
N HIS A 38 -13.52 23.19 -3.92
CA HIS A 38 -12.53 23.44 -4.98
C HIS A 38 -12.66 22.49 -6.18
N SER A 39 -12.83 21.20 -5.92
CA SER A 39 -12.74 20.12 -6.92
C SER A 39 -14.07 19.46 -7.25
N ARG A 40 -15.17 19.88 -6.62
CA ARG A 40 -16.53 19.30 -6.66
C ARG A 40 -16.68 17.95 -5.95
N THR A 41 -15.72 17.04 -6.07
CA THR A 41 -15.73 15.74 -5.37
C THR A 41 -14.33 15.36 -4.89
N LEU A 42 -14.26 14.43 -3.93
CA LEU A 42 -12.98 13.88 -3.47
C LEU A 42 -12.29 13.08 -4.59
N ALA A 43 -13.04 12.33 -5.40
CA ALA A 43 -12.48 11.67 -6.57
C ALA A 43 -11.83 12.67 -7.53
N ALA A 44 -12.49 13.79 -7.82
CA ALA A 44 -11.95 14.82 -8.71
C ALA A 44 -10.68 15.48 -8.16
N TYR A 45 -10.58 15.64 -6.84
CA TYR A 45 -9.36 16.09 -6.16
C TYR A 45 -8.22 15.08 -6.25
N ALA A 46 -8.51 13.78 -6.14
CA ALA A 46 -7.55 12.67 -6.25
C ALA A 46 -7.07 12.39 -7.70
N ASN A 47 -6.93 13.42 -8.54
CA ASN A 47 -6.49 13.34 -9.93
C ASN A 47 -5.05 13.85 -10.17
N GLY A 48 -4.28 14.10 -9.11
CA GLY A 48 -2.92 14.63 -9.20
C GLY A 48 -2.04 13.86 -10.18
N HIS A 49 -2.15 12.52 -10.20
CA HIS A 49 -1.40 11.64 -11.11
C HIS A 49 -1.76 11.76 -12.60
N LYS A 50 -2.89 12.40 -12.94
CA LYS A 50 -3.26 12.75 -14.33
C LYS A 50 -2.75 14.13 -14.73
N TYR A 51 -2.40 14.96 -13.75
CA TYR A 51 -1.85 16.29 -13.97
C TYR A 51 -0.31 16.29 -13.96
N VAL A 52 0.28 15.67 -12.93
CA VAL A 52 1.72 15.45 -12.73
C VAL A 52 2.13 14.11 -13.32
N GLY A 53 3.35 13.99 -13.82
CA GLY A 53 3.89 12.83 -14.52
C GLY A 53 4.16 13.13 -16.01
N ILE A 54 4.33 12.07 -16.79
CA ILE A 54 4.60 12.16 -18.24
C ILE A 54 3.38 11.59 -18.96
N HIS A 55 2.65 12.44 -19.68
CA HIS A 55 1.38 12.08 -20.31
C HIS A 55 1.39 12.49 -21.78
N PHE A 56 1.00 11.57 -22.67
CA PHE A 56 0.68 11.91 -24.05
C PHE A 56 -0.75 12.45 -24.11
N HIS A 57 -0.95 13.57 -24.79
CA HIS A 57 -2.27 14.20 -24.98
C HIS A 57 -2.71 14.06 -26.45
N PRO A 58 -3.60 13.11 -26.79
CA PRO A 58 -3.97 12.82 -28.17
C PRO A 58 -4.66 14.00 -28.89
N LEU A 59 -5.40 14.84 -28.17
CA LEU A 59 -6.13 15.98 -28.76
C LEU A 59 -5.20 17.10 -29.22
N THR A 60 -4.13 17.35 -28.47
CA THR A 60 -3.12 18.37 -28.81
C THR A 60 -1.90 17.77 -29.51
N ASN A 61 -1.83 16.44 -29.61
CA ASN A 61 -0.73 15.67 -30.21
C ASN A 61 0.64 16.06 -29.64
N GLU A 62 0.72 16.20 -28.31
CA GLU A 62 1.91 16.60 -27.57
C GLU A 62 2.09 15.72 -26.33
N TRP A 63 3.34 15.55 -25.91
CA TRP A 63 3.65 15.06 -24.57
C TRP A 63 3.68 16.24 -23.61
N ILE A 64 3.08 16.06 -22.44
CA ILE A 64 3.17 17.00 -21.33
C ILE A 64 3.85 16.28 -20.17
N VAL A 65 4.96 16.87 -19.74
CA VAL A 65 5.75 16.45 -18.58
C VAL A 65 5.49 17.47 -17.49
N ARG A 66 5.02 17.03 -16.33
CA ARG A 66 4.91 17.87 -15.15
C ARG A 66 5.50 17.19 -13.92
N GLU A 67 6.17 17.96 -13.09
CA GLU A 67 6.70 17.48 -11.81
C GLU A 67 6.44 18.50 -10.70
N TRP A 68 6.02 18.04 -9.53
CA TRP A 68 5.97 18.89 -8.35
C TRP A 68 7.34 18.88 -7.68
N ALA A 69 8.00 20.04 -7.63
CA ALA A 69 9.32 20.22 -7.02
C ALA A 69 9.47 21.69 -6.60
N PRO A 70 8.71 22.12 -5.57
CA PRO A 70 8.50 23.54 -5.28
C PRO A 70 9.77 24.29 -4.85
N ALA A 71 10.75 23.59 -4.26
CA ALA A 71 11.99 24.21 -3.82
C ALA A 71 13.16 24.05 -4.82
N ALA A 72 12.96 23.31 -5.91
CA ALA A 72 13.99 23.12 -6.92
C ALA A 72 14.35 24.47 -7.58
N GLN A 73 15.64 24.62 -7.92
CA GLN A 73 16.14 25.78 -8.66
C GLN A 73 15.93 25.60 -10.17
N SER A 74 16.06 24.37 -10.66
CA SER A 74 15.72 24.00 -12.03
C SER A 74 15.41 22.50 -12.13
N VAL A 75 14.60 22.16 -13.12
CA VAL A 75 14.25 20.78 -13.47
C VAL A 75 14.38 20.62 -14.98
N SER A 76 15.02 19.56 -15.46
CA SER A 76 15.09 19.20 -16.88
C SER A 76 14.67 17.75 -17.09
N LEU A 77 14.06 17.42 -18.23
CA LEU A 77 13.86 16.02 -18.61
C LEU A 77 15.10 15.48 -19.32
N ILE A 78 15.57 14.30 -18.91
CA ILE A 78 16.70 13.60 -19.55
C ILE A 78 16.31 12.17 -19.87
N GLY A 79 16.95 11.58 -20.88
CA GLY A 79 16.74 10.18 -21.22
C GLY A 79 17.33 9.80 -22.56
N ASP A 80 16.96 8.62 -23.05
CA ASP A 80 17.46 8.10 -24.33
C ASP A 80 17.19 9.06 -25.50
N PHE A 81 16.01 9.70 -25.48
CA PHE A 81 15.56 10.62 -26.54
C PHE A 81 16.47 11.83 -26.75
N ASN A 82 17.23 12.24 -25.74
CA ASN A 82 18.14 13.39 -25.80
C ASN A 82 19.60 13.03 -25.47
N ALA A 83 19.96 11.74 -25.57
CA ALA A 83 21.28 11.22 -25.20
C ALA A 83 21.71 11.64 -23.78
N TRP A 84 20.76 11.67 -22.85
CA TRP A 84 20.96 12.01 -21.45
C TRP A 84 21.53 13.44 -21.21
N ASN A 85 21.26 14.37 -22.12
CA ASN A 85 21.72 15.76 -22.01
C ASN A 85 20.85 16.57 -21.02
N ARG A 86 21.45 16.93 -19.88
CA ARG A 86 20.85 17.64 -18.74
C ARG A 86 20.42 19.09 -19.01
N ASP A 87 20.95 19.71 -20.06
CA ASP A 87 20.71 21.13 -20.37
C ASP A 87 19.72 21.34 -21.52
N SER A 88 19.40 20.27 -22.26
CA SER A 88 18.69 20.36 -23.53
C SER A 88 17.16 20.56 -23.42
N HIS A 89 16.55 20.07 -22.34
CA HIS A 89 15.09 20.05 -22.17
C HIS A 89 14.66 20.55 -20.78
N PRO A 90 14.94 21.83 -20.44
CA PRO A 90 14.52 22.41 -19.17
C PRO A 90 12.99 22.53 -19.10
N LEU A 91 12.42 22.29 -17.93
CA LEU A 91 11.02 22.55 -17.63
C LEU A 91 10.86 24.03 -17.20
N GLU A 92 9.72 24.60 -17.54
CA GLU A 92 9.30 25.93 -17.09
C GLU A 92 8.60 25.84 -15.73
N SER A 93 8.93 26.74 -14.81
CA SER A 93 8.26 26.82 -13.52
C SER A 93 6.87 27.44 -13.67
N LEU A 94 5.85 26.78 -13.12
CA LEU A 94 4.47 27.23 -13.04
C LEU A 94 4.10 27.63 -11.61
N ALA A 95 2.86 28.08 -11.41
CA ALA A 95 2.32 28.35 -10.09
C ALA A 95 2.34 27.10 -9.20
N HIS A 96 2.38 27.32 -7.88
CA HIS A 96 2.33 26.27 -6.85
C HIS A 96 3.48 25.25 -6.91
N GLY A 97 4.63 25.63 -7.50
CA GLY A 97 5.85 24.81 -7.48
C GLY A 97 5.81 23.59 -8.40
N VAL A 98 4.96 23.64 -9.43
CA VAL A 98 4.90 22.63 -10.49
C VAL A 98 5.78 23.09 -11.65
N TRP A 99 6.56 22.18 -12.21
CA TRP A 99 7.38 22.40 -13.40
C TRP A 99 6.70 21.76 -14.60
N GLN A 100 6.83 22.33 -15.80
CA GLN A 100 6.22 21.79 -17.02
C GLN A 100 7.14 21.85 -18.23
N LEU A 101 7.12 20.80 -19.04
CA LEU A 101 7.69 20.77 -20.39
C LEU A 101 6.66 20.19 -21.36
N LYS A 102 6.54 20.79 -22.53
CA LYS A 102 5.74 20.29 -23.65
C LYS A 102 6.67 19.81 -24.76
N LEU A 103 6.41 18.63 -25.30
CA LEU A 103 7.20 18.03 -26.38
C LEU A 103 6.30 17.58 -27.53
N PRO A 104 6.77 17.62 -28.78
CA PRO A 104 6.01 17.09 -29.91
C PRO A 104 5.83 15.57 -29.78
N ALA A 105 4.82 15.02 -30.46
CA ALA A 105 4.44 13.60 -30.36
C ALA A 105 5.57 12.61 -30.64
N ASP A 106 6.51 12.96 -31.51
CA ASP A 106 7.66 12.15 -31.93
C ASP A 106 8.87 12.28 -31.00
N ALA A 107 8.82 13.13 -29.98
CA ALA A 107 9.95 13.35 -29.06
C ALA A 107 10.19 12.18 -28.09
N LEU A 108 9.15 11.46 -27.69
CA LEU A 108 9.24 10.33 -26.77
C LEU A 108 8.57 9.10 -27.39
N ALA A 109 9.21 7.95 -27.21
CA ALA A 109 8.72 6.66 -27.67
C ALA A 109 8.55 5.68 -26.51
N HIS A 110 7.59 4.77 -26.66
CA HIS A 110 7.39 3.66 -25.73
C HIS A 110 8.70 2.88 -25.50
N GLY A 111 8.99 2.58 -24.23
CA GLY A 111 10.16 1.80 -23.84
C GLY A 111 11.42 2.62 -23.59
N GLN A 112 11.46 3.90 -23.99
CA GLN A 112 12.60 4.77 -23.71
C GLN A 112 12.76 5.04 -22.21
N LEU A 113 14.02 5.08 -21.77
CA LEU A 113 14.38 5.40 -20.39
C LEU A 113 14.47 6.91 -20.19
N VAL A 114 14.00 7.36 -19.03
CA VAL A 114 13.92 8.77 -18.64
C VAL A 114 14.20 8.98 -17.15
N LYS A 115 14.75 10.17 -16.85
CA LYS A 115 14.88 10.75 -15.50
C LYS A 115 14.63 12.26 -15.57
N LEU A 116 14.50 12.89 -14.42
CA LEU A 116 14.57 14.33 -14.25
C LEU A 116 15.95 14.71 -13.73
N HIS A 117 16.60 15.69 -14.34
CA HIS A 117 17.74 16.36 -13.74
C HIS A 117 17.25 17.50 -12.86
N ILE A 118 17.46 17.42 -11.55
CA ILE A 118 17.01 18.41 -10.57
C ILE A 118 18.22 19.10 -9.95
N VAL A 119 18.24 20.43 -10.04
CA VAL A 119 19.10 21.27 -9.20
C VAL A 119 18.29 21.64 -7.97
N GLY A 120 18.60 21.02 -6.84
CA GLY A 120 17.83 21.13 -5.60
C GLY A 120 18.01 22.46 -4.88
N ALA A 121 17.16 22.71 -3.88
CA ALA A 121 17.23 23.90 -3.03
C ALA A 121 18.60 24.04 -2.32
N ASP A 122 19.22 22.91 -1.98
CA ASP A 122 20.55 22.77 -1.39
C ASP A 122 21.71 22.97 -2.40
N GLY A 123 21.41 23.22 -3.68
CA GLY A 123 22.39 23.35 -4.76
C GLY A 123 22.93 22.01 -5.28
N SER A 124 22.45 20.89 -4.74
CA SER A 124 22.79 19.56 -5.25
C SER A 124 22.24 19.34 -6.65
N ARG A 125 22.91 18.50 -7.44
CA ARG A 125 22.47 18.13 -8.80
C ARG A 125 22.25 16.64 -8.83
N ARG A 126 20.99 16.22 -8.97
CA ARG A 126 20.63 14.80 -8.95
C ARG A 126 19.75 14.44 -10.13
N ASP A 127 19.97 13.24 -10.65
CA ASP A 127 19.05 12.61 -11.59
C ASP A 127 18.06 11.78 -10.79
N ARG A 128 16.76 12.01 -10.99
CA ARG A 128 15.64 11.44 -10.23
C ARG A 128 14.66 10.74 -11.15
N ILE A 129 13.99 9.72 -10.65
CA ILE A 129 12.84 9.13 -11.34
C ILE A 129 11.62 10.02 -11.11
N PRO A 130 10.83 10.39 -12.15
CA PRO A 130 9.61 11.18 -11.95
C PRO A 130 8.67 10.57 -10.91
N ALA A 131 8.10 11.37 -10.01
CA ALA A 131 7.36 10.87 -8.84
C ALA A 131 6.11 10.06 -9.23
N CYS A 132 5.51 10.39 -10.38
CA CYS A 132 4.33 9.72 -10.95
C CYS A 132 4.68 8.83 -12.16
N ILE A 133 5.90 8.31 -12.26
CA ILE A 133 6.25 7.37 -13.33
C ILE A 133 5.39 6.10 -13.24
N ARG A 134 4.92 5.59 -14.38
CA ARG A 134 4.04 4.40 -14.45
C ARG A 134 4.80 3.08 -14.60
N ARG A 135 6.10 3.16 -14.89
CA ARG A 135 7.01 2.02 -14.93
C ARG A 135 8.42 2.50 -14.63
N ALA A 136 9.08 1.85 -13.70
CA ALA A 136 10.52 1.99 -13.50
C ALA A 136 11.17 0.63 -13.77
N VAL A 137 12.39 0.61 -14.27
CA VAL A 137 13.12 -0.63 -14.58
C VAL A 137 14.55 -0.52 -14.08
N GLN A 138 15.10 -1.65 -13.64
CA GLN A 138 16.49 -1.75 -13.21
C GLN A 138 17.38 -2.18 -14.38
N ASP A 139 18.50 -1.49 -14.57
CA ASP A 139 19.55 -1.95 -15.46
C ASP A 139 20.22 -3.20 -14.87
N PRO A 140 20.32 -4.32 -15.61
CA PRO A 140 20.85 -5.58 -15.07
C PRO A 140 22.37 -5.56 -14.83
N THR A 141 23.08 -4.54 -15.32
CA THR A 141 24.53 -4.40 -15.18
C THR A 141 24.89 -3.35 -14.13
N THR A 142 24.34 -2.14 -14.27
CA THR A 142 24.65 -1.01 -13.37
C THR A 142 23.80 -1.02 -12.11
N HIS A 143 22.69 -1.75 -12.11
CA HIS A 143 21.68 -1.78 -11.05
C HIS A 143 20.97 -0.45 -10.81
N ASP A 144 21.22 0.55 -11.67
CA ASP A 144 20.52 1.84 -11.64
C ASP A 144 19.07 1.68 -12.09
N TYR A 145 18.17 2.39 -11.43
CA TYR A 145 16.76 2.44 -11.81
C TYR A 145 16.49 3.65 -12.68
N CYS A 146 15.74 3.46 -13.75
CA CYS A 146 15.24 4.53 -14.61
C CYS A 146 13.73 4.46 -14.72
N GLY A 147 13.08 5.62 -14.89
CA GLY A 147 11.72 5.64 -15.38
C GLY A 147 11.68 5.16 -16.83
N GLN A 148 10.60 4.50 -17.23
CA GLN A 148 10.39 4.04 -18.59
C GLN A 148 9.09 4.62 -19.14
N ILE A 149 9.13 5.18 -20.34
CA ILE A 149 7.93 5.69 -21.02
C ILE A 149 7.01 4.51 -21.34
N TRP A 150 5.89 4.43 -20.62
CA TRP A 150 4.91 3.37 -20.78
C TRP A 150 3.68 3.89 -21.53
N SER A 151 3.71 3.74 -22.86
CA SER A 151 2.60 4.06 -23.76
C SER A 151 2.55 2.99 -24.85
N PRO A 152 2.15 1.75 -24.49
CA PRO A 152 2.07 0.67 -25.48
C PRO A 152 1.12 1.08 -26.62
N PRO A 153 1.42 0.69 -27.87
CA PRO A 153 0.61 1.07 -29.03
C PRO A 153 -0.81 0.49 -28.97
N GLU A 154 -0.95 -0.69 -28.36
CA GLU A 154 -2.22 -1.33 -28.09
C GLU A 154 -2.48 -1.32 -26.58
N PRO A 155 -3.53 -0.64 -26.10
CA PRO A 155 -3.91 -0.70 -24.69
C PRO A 155 -4.46 -2.08 -24.34
N PHE A 156 -4.27 -2.51 -23.09
CA PHE A 156 -4.88 -3.75 -22.61
C PHE A 156 -6.40 -3.70 -22.68
N VAL A 157 -6.99 -4.79 -23.20
CA VAL A 157 -8.44 -4.96 -23.32
C VAL A 157 -8.93 -5.91 -22.21
N TRP A 158 -9.60 -5.33 -21.23
CA TRP A 158 -10.27 -6.08 -20.16
C TRP A 158 -11.40 -6.94 -20.71
N LYS A 159 -11.43 -8.22 -20.30
CA LYS A 159 -12.45 -9.18 -20.74
C LYS A 159 -13.55 -9.38 -19.71
N HIS A 160 -13.26 -9.12 -18.44
CA HIS A 160 -14.18 -9.36 -17.34
C HIS A 160 -14.55 -8.05 -16.64
N THR A 161 -15.78 -8.01 -16.14
CA THR A 161 -16.27 -7.02 -15.20
C THR A 161 -16.46 -7.69 -13.86
N PHE A 162 -16.09 -7.01 -12.78
CA PHE A 162 -16.17 -7.56 -11.44
C PHE A 162 -16.73 -6.51 -10.47
N ASP A 163 -17.61 -6.95 -9.58
CA ASP A 163 -18.23 -6.13 -8.53
C ASP A 163 -17.73 -6.64 -7.17
N PRO A 164 -16.90 -5.86 -6.45
CA PRO A 164 -16.33 -6.31 -5.17
C PRO A 164 -17.38 -6.57 -4.09
N SER A 165 -18.59 -6.00 -4.21
CA SER A 165 -19.68 -6.27 -3.27
C SER A 165 -20.16 -7.73 -3.31
N SER A 166 -19.82 -8.49 -4.37
CA SER A 166 -20.19 -9.90 -4.49
C SER A 166 -19.41 -10.85 -3.57
N ILE A 167 -18.28 -10.42 -3.01
CA ILE A 167 -17.43 -11.28 -2.16
C ILE A 167 -18.12 -11.68 -0.85
N GLY A 168 -19.00 -10.83 -0.31
CA GLY A 168 -19.60 -11.06 1.00
C GLY A 168 -18.52 -11.10 2.09
N ALA A 169 -18.16 -12.31 2.55
CA ALA A 169 -17.06 -12.51 3.49
C ALA A 169 -15.76 -12.87 2.74
N PRO A 170 -14.67 -12.08 2.90
CA PRO A 170 -13.42 -12.35 2.21
C PRO A 170 -12.69 -13.55 2.81
N LEU A 171 -12.44 -14.55 1.98
CA LEU A 171 -11.53 -15.67 2.19
C LEU A 171 -10.27 -15.39 1.37
N ILE A 172 -9.25 -14.88 2.06
CA ILE A 172 -8.10 -14.24 1.44
C ILE A 172 -6.93 -15.22 1.29
N TYR A 173 -6.43 -15.35 0.06
CA TYR A 173 -5.16 -15.99 -0.23
C TYR A 173 -4.08 -14.91 -0.40
N GLU A 174 -3.26 -14.71 0.63
CA GLU A 174 -2.16 -13.76 0.59
C GLU A 174 -1.01 -14.28 -0.29
N SER A 175 -0.42 -13.41 -1.09
CA SER A 175 0.54 -13.83 -2.13
C SER A 175 1.57 -12.79 -2.49
N HIS A 176 2.79 -13.27 -2.71
CA HIS A 176 3.89 -12.52 -3.32
C HIS A 176 4.25 -13.15 -4.67
N VAL A 177 4.02 -12.43 -5.77
CA VAL A 177 4.17 -12.95 -7.15
C VAL A 177 5.57 -13.53 -7.40
N GLY A 178 6.61 -12.82 -7.01
CA GLY A 178 7.99 -13.20 -7.30
C GLY A 178 8.47 -14.52 -6.70
N MET A 179 7.78 -15.07 -5.69
CA MET A 179 8.16 -16.32 -5.01
C MET A 179 7.05 -17.38 -5.08
N ALA A 180 6.07 -17.20 -5.96
CA ALA A 180 4.89 -18.06 -6.03
C ALA A 180 5.10 -19.35 -6.84
N GLY A 181 6.25 -19.50 -7.51
CA GLY A 181 6.61 -20.70 -8.26
C GLY A 181 7.68 -21.53 -7.56
N GLU A 182 7.91 -22.73 -8.09
CA GLU A 182 8.78 -23.75 -7.49
C GLU A 182 10.28 -23.47 -7.72
N GLU A 183 10.60 -22.76 -8.80
CA GLU A 183 11.97 -22.54 -9.22
C GLU A 183 12.62 -21.42 -8.39
N PRO A 184 13.94 -21.50 -8.07
CA PRO A 184 14.62 -20.49 -7.26
C PRO A 184 14.96 -19.23 -8.08
N ARG A 185 13.93 -18.58 -8.62
CA ARG A 185 14.00 -17.35 -9.39
C ARG A 185 12.80 -16.45 -9.10
N VAL A 186 12.86 -15.23 -9.61
CA VAL A 186 11.70 -14.34 -9.59
C VAL A 186 10.67 -14.81 -10.62
N HIS A 187 9.45 -15.07 -10.15
CA HIS A 187 8.31 -15.45 -10.98
C HIS A 187 7.52 -14.24 -11.47
N THR A 188 6.73 -14.45 -12.53
CA THR A 188 6.05 -13.38 -13.26
C THR A 188 4.56 -13.28 -12.97
N TYR A 189 3.96 -12.13 -13.27
CA TYR A 189 2.51 -11.92 -13.19
C TYR A 189 1.73 -12.93 -14.06
N ARG A 190 2.24 -13.27 -15.25
CA ARG A 190 1.63 -14.26 -16.15
C ARG A 190 1.64 -15.65 -15.53
N GLU A 191 2.77 -16.07 -14.98
CA GLU A 191 2.89 -17.37 -14.31
C GLU A 191 1.96 -17.45 -13.10
N PHE A 192 1.85 -16.39 -12.30
CA PHE A 192 0.91 -16.35 -11.19
C PHE A 192 -0.54 -16.50 -11.69
N ALA A 193 -0.90 -15.75 -12.74
CA ALA A 193 -2.23 -15.78 -13.32
C ALA A 193 -2.60 -17.17 -13.86
N ASP A 194 -1.70 -17.80 -14.59
CA ASP A 194 -1.97 -19.05 -15.30
C ASP A 194 -1.81 -20.30 -14.41
N CYS A 195 -0.90 -20.26 -13.43
CA CYS A 195 -0.53 -21.44 -12.64
C CYS A 195 -1.02 -21.41 -11.18
N VAL A 196 -1.17 -20.21 -10.59
CA VAL A 196 -1.48 -20.05 -9.15
C VAL A 196 -2.97 -19.73 -8.95
N LEU A 197 -3.54 -18.77 -9.69
CA LEU A 197 -4.96 -18.41 -9.54
C LEU A 197 -5.92 -19.61 -9.69
N PRO A 198 -5.73 -20.56 -10.62
CA PRO A 198 -6.59 -21.75 -10.68
C PRO A 198 -6.53 -22.62 -9.42
N ARG A 199 -5.38 -22.65 -8.73
CA ARG A 199 -5.22 -23.36 -7.45
C ARG A 199 -5.94 -22.63 -6.33
N VAL A 200 -5.81 -21.31 -6.28
CA VAL A 200 -6.52 -20.44 -5.32
C VAL A 200 -8.03 -20.63 -5.46
N ALA A 201 -8.56 -20.55 -6.69
CA ALA A 201 -9.97 -20.78 -6.99
C ALA A 201 -10.42 -22.19 -6.56
N LYS A 202 -9.64 -23.22 -6.91
CA LYS A 202 -9.93 -24.62 -6.54
C LYS A 202 -9.94 -24.86 -5.03
N ALA A 203 -9.10 -24.15 -4.29
CA ALA A 203 -9.05 -24.21 -2.83
C ALA A 203 -10.22 -23.49 -2.15
N GLY A 204 -11.03 -22.72 -2.90
CA GLY A 204 -12.24 -22.07 -2.41
C GLY A 204 -12.03 -20.66 -1.86
N TYR A 205 -10.84 -20.07 -2.05
CA TYR A 205 -10.61 -18.66 -1.75
C TYR A 205 -11.35 -17.79 -2.78
N ASN A 206 -11.92 -16.68 -2.32
CA ASN A 206 -12.64 -15.72 -3.17
C ASN A 206 -11.91 -14.37 -3.28
N THR A 207 -10.80 -14.20 -2.57
CA THR A 207 -10.01 -12.97 -2.59
C THR A 207 -8.51 -13.32 -2.61
N VAL A 208 -7.72 -12.55 -3.33
CA VAL A 208 -6.24 -12.59 -3.29
C VAL A 208 -5.74 -11.27 -2.74
N GLN A 209 -4.83 -11.30 -1.76
CA GLN A 209 -4.06 -10.14 -1.32
C GLN A 209 -2.71 -10.17 -2.04
N LEU A 210 -2.47 -9.23 -2.96
CA LEU A 210 -1.21 -9.13 -3.70
C LEU A 210 -0.25 -8.17 -3.00
N MET A 211 0.83 -8.74 -2.51
CA MET A 211 1.95 -8.03 -1.90
C MET A 211 2.99 -7.60 -2.93
N ALA A 212 3.83 -6.64 -2.56
CA ALA A 212 5.01 -6.23 -3.32
C ALA A 212 4.75 -5.76 -4.77
N VAL A 213 3.56 -5.24 -5.05
CA VAL A 213 3.20 -4.76 -6.39
C VAL A 213 3.75 -3.36 -6.66
N GLN A 214 3.74 -2.45 -5.67
CA GLN A 214 4.38 -1.14 -5.84
C GLN A 214 5.89 -1.32 -5.99
N GLU A 215 6.51 -0.62 -6.93
CA GLU A 215 7.92 -0.80 -7.23
C GLU A 215 8.82 -0.43 -6.04
N HIS A 216 9.74 -1.34 -5.73
CA HIS A 216 10.60 -1.29 -4.57
C HIS A 216 12.00 -1.79 -4.96
N PRO A 217 13.07 -1.03 -4.69
CA PRO A 217 14.40 -1.34 -5.22
C PRO A 217 15.03 -2.52 -4.48
N TYR A 218 14.73 -2.71 -3.20
CA TYR A 218 15.25 -3.81 -2.40
C TYR A 218 14.26 -4.97 -2.35
N TYR A 219 14.53 -6.05 -3.09
CA TYR A 219 13.64 -7.22 -3.14
C TYR A 219 13.43 -7.88 -1.76
N GLY A 220 14.47 -7.87 -0.91
CA GLY A 220 14.38 -8.38 0.47
C GLY A 220 13.52 -7.52 1.41
N SER A 221 13.01 -6.37 0.96
CA SER A 221 12.01 -5.59 1.71
C SER A 221 10.61 -6.20 1.62
N PHE A 222 10.40 -7.23 0.79
CA PHE A 222 9.10 -7.85 0.59
C PHE A 222 8.01 -6.90 0.07
N GLY A 223 8.42 -5.78 -0.52
CA GLY A 223 7.51 -4.74 -1.00
C GLY A 223 7.35 -3.53 -0.07
N TYR A 224 7.83 -3.60 1.17
CA TYR A 224 7.61 -2.53 2.16
C TYR A 224 8.41 -1.26 1.90
N HIS A 225 9.54 -1.33 1.19
CA HIS A 225 10.34 -0.14 0.87
C HIS A 225 10.04 0.39 -0.54
N VAL A 226 8.84 0.96 -0.71
CA VAL A 226 8.39 1.51 -1.99
C VAL A 226 9.22 2.74 -2.39
N SER A 227 9.63 2.78 -3.67
CA SER A 227 10.33 3.91 -4.29
C SER A 227 9.50 4.64 -5.33
N SER A 228 8.79 3.90 -6.19
CA SER A 228 7.96 4.44 -7.28
C SER A 228 6.51 4.02 -7.10
N PHE A 229 5.74 4.86 -6.42
CA PHE A 229 4.39 4.56 -5.92
C PHE A 229 3.37 4.22 -7.02
N PHE A 230 3.57 4.74 -8.24
CA PHE A 230 2.69 4.54 -9.40
C PHE A 230 3.20 3.48 -10.39
N ALA A 231 4.34 2.84 -10.10
CA ALA A 231 4.91 1.80 -10.94
C ALA A 231 4.60 0.42 -10.37
N ALA A 232 4.09 -0.47 -11.22
CA ALA A 232 4.05 -1.89 -10.92
C ALA A 232 5.48 -2.47 -10.98
N CYS A 233 5.82 -3.33 -10.01
CA CYS A 233 7.13 -3.95 -9.86
C CYS A 233 7.58 -4.61 -11.16
N SER A 234 8.64 -4.05 -11.76
CA SER A 234 9.11 -4.45 -13.08
C SER A 234 9.73 -5.84 -13.12
N ARG A 235 10.15 -6.37 -11.96
CA ARG A 235 10.72 -7.72 -11.84
C ARG A 235 9.73 -8.83 -12.19
N PHE A 236 8.42 -8.57 -12.01
CA PHE A 236 7.37 -9.56 -12.25
C PHE A 236 6.79 -9.46 -13.66
N GLY A 237 7.10 -8.41 -14.41
CA GLY A 237 6.61 -8.20 -15.77
C GLY A 237 6.24 -6.75 -16.07
N THR A 238 5.34 -6.57 -17.02
CA THR A 238 4.84 -5.26 -17.45
C THR A 238 3.56 -4.87 -16.71
N PRO A 239 3.18 -3.58 -16.69
CA PRO A 239 1.85 -3.16 -16.23
C PRO A 239 0.70 -3.93 -16.90
N GLU A 240 0.82 -4.26 -18.19
CA GLU A 240 -0.22 -5.03 -18.89
C GLU A 240 -0.29 -6.50 -18.44
N ASP A 241 0.82 -7.07 -17.93
CA ASP A 241 0.82 -8.41 -17.33
C ASP A 241 0.13 -8.43 -15.97
N LEU A 242 0.25 -7.35 -15.18
CA LEU A 242 -0.52 -7.19 -13.95
C LEU A 242 -2.02 -7.03 -14.24
N LYS A 243 -2.39 -6.23 -15.26
CA LYS A 243 -3.79 -6.13 -15.72
C LYS A 243 -4.33 -7.49 -16.16
N TYR A 244 -3.53 -8.28 -16.87
CA TYR A 244 -3.89 -9.66 -17.22
C TYR A 244 -4.16 -10.53 -16.00
N LEU A 245 -3.29 -10.47 -14.98
CA LEU A 245 -3.48 -11.22 -13.74
C LEU A 245 -4.82 -10.86 -13.09
N ILE A 246 -5.10 -9.57 -12.93
CA ILE A 246 -6.34 -9.09 -12.29
C ILE A 246 -7.56 -9.48 -13.11
N ASP A 247 -7.53 -9.29 -14.43
CA ASP A 247 -8.64 -9.68 -15.33
C ASP A 247 -8.87 -11.20 -15.30
N THR A 248 -7.81 -12.01 -15.15
CA THR A 248 -7.91 -13.46 -15.01
C THR A 248 -8.52 -13.86 -13.66
N ALA A 249 -8.14 -13.20 -12.58
CA ALA A 249 -8.74 -13.40 -11.26
C ALA A 249 -10.23 -13.06 -11.27
N HIS A 250 -10.61 -11.93 -11.90
CA HIS A 250 -12.00 -11.53 -12.08
C HIS A 250 -12.81 -12.56 -12.88
N GLY A 251 -12.24 -13.15 -13.93
CA GLY A 251 -12.86 -14.25 -14.67
C GLY A 251 -13.09 -15.53 -13.86
N LEU A 252 -12.34 -15.71 -12.77
CA LEU A 252 -12.50 -16.79 -11.80
C LEU A 252 -13.43 -16.41 -10.62
N GLY A 253 -13.99 -15.20 -10.62
CA GLY A 253 -14.82 -14.69 -9.52
C GLY A 253 -14.02 -14.33 -8.26
N ILE A 254 -12.72 -14.02 -8.41
CA ILE A 254 -11.82 -13.70 -7.31
C ILE A 254 -11.56 -12.19 -7.28
N ALA A 255 -11.78 -11.56 -6.13
CA ALA A 255 -11.36 -10.18 -5.89
C ALA A 255 -9.84 -10.11 -5.70
N VAL A 256 -9.22 -9.02 -6.16
CA VAL A 256 -7.79 -8.78 -5.97
C VAL A 256 -7.59 -7.50 -5.17
N LEU A 257 -6.96 -7.63 -4.01
CA LEU A 257 -6.57 -6.51 -3.15
C LEU A 257 -5.09 -6.21 -3.35
N LEU A 258 -4.73 -4.93 -3.23
CA LEU A 258 -3.35 -4.46 -3.28
C LEU A 258 -2.85 -4.12 -1.87
N ASP A 259 -1.64 -4.56 -1.52
CA ASP A 259 -0.87 -3.93 -0.45
C ASP A 259 -0.46 -2.52 -0.85
N ILE A 260 -0.98 -1.53 -0.13
CA ILE A 260 -0.65 -0.14 -0.33
C ILE A 260 0.18 0.37 0.85
N VAL A 261 1.45 0.68 0.57
CA VAL A 261 2.42 1.08 1.58
C VAL A 261 2.50 2.59 1.61
N HIS A 262 1.56 3.20 2.32
CA HIS A 262 1.53 4.66 2.50
C HIS A 262 2.02 5.10 3.88
N SER A 263 2.42 4.17 4.75
CA SER A 263 2.97 4.47 6.07
C SER A 263 4.35 5.13 6.02
N HIS A 264 5.13 4.81 5.00
CA HIS A 264 6.50 5.31 4.80
C HIS A 264 6.96 5.17 3.35
N ALA A 265 8.16 5.67 3.05
CA ALA A 265 8.85 5.47 1.78
C ALA A 265 10.32 5.10 1.99
N VAL A 266 10.95 4.47 1.00
CA VAL A 266 12.38 4.14 1.07
C VAL A 266 13.25 5.41 1.24
N LYS A 267 14.38 5.29 1.93
CA LYS A 267 15.38 6.38 2.05
C LYS A 267 16.17 6.66 0.78
N ASN A 268 16.06 5.79 -0.22
CA ASN A 268 16.87 5.88 -1.41
C ASN A 268 16.61 7.21 -2.12
N ILE A 269 17.72 7.88 -2.40
CA ILE A 269 17.74 9.24 -2.93
C ILE A 269 17.65 9.20 -4.46
N ALA A 270 18.34 8.27 -5.14
CA ALA A 270 18.39 8.24 -6.61
C ALA A 270 17.08 7.75 -7.25
N GLU A 271 16.48 6.71 -6.69
CA GLU A 271 15.30 6.03 -7.21
C GLU A 271 14.02 6.28 -6.42
N GLY A 272 14.12 6.84 -5.20
CA GLY A 272 12.98 7.13 -4.33
C GLY A 272 12.65 8.62 -4.24
N LEU A 273 11.65 8.94 -3.41
CA LEU A 273 11.18 10.30 -3.19
C LEU A 273 12.02 11.09 -2.17
N ASN A 274 13.02 10.47 -1.55
CA ASN A 274 13.79 11.11 -0.49
C ASN A 274 14.62 12.29 -1.03
N ASP A 275 14.47 13.44 -0.38
CA ASP A 275 15.13 14.69 -0.73
C ASP A 275 15.04 15.04 -2.24
N PHE A 276 13.82 14.88 -2.77
CA PHE A 276 13.54 14.95 -4.20
C PHE A 276 13.89 16.32 -4.82
N ASP A 277 13.44 17.42 -4.20
CA ASP A 277 13.72 18.81 -4.62
C ASP A 277 14.86 19.49 -3.84
N GLY A 278 15.58 18.76 -2.99
CA GLY A 278 16.68 19.27 -2.16
C GLY A 278 16.26 20.09 -0.95
N SER A 279 14.95 20.19 -0.63
CA SER A 279 14.47 20.93 0.56
C SER A 279 14.59 20.14 1.87
N GLY A 280 14.82 18.83 1.79
CA GLY A 280 14.77 17.88 2.90
C GLY A 280 13.37 17.59 3.45
N ASN A 281 12.29 18.15 2.88
CA ASN A 281 10.94 18.05 3.46
C ASN A 281 9.77 18.19 2.48
N GLN A 282 9.98 17.87 1.20
CA GLN A 282 8.93 17.97 0.20
C GLN A 282 7.76 17.02 0.52
N TYR A 283 7.99 15.72 0.41
CA TYR A 283 6.98 14.69 0.70
C TYR A 283 6.93 14.29 2.18
N PHE A 284 8.01 14.58 2.92
CA PHE A 284 8.26 14.05 4.26
C PHE A 284 8.42 15.16 5.29
N HIS A 285 8.21 14.83 6.56
CA HIS A 285 8.52 15.75 7.65
C HIS A 285 10.03 16.03 7.75
N LYS A 286 10.39 17.15 8.39
CA LYS A 286 11.79 17.48 8.75
C LYS A 286 12.23 16.73 10.00
N GLY A 287 13.55 16.50 10.11
CA GLY A 287 14.19 15.98 11.31
C GLY A 287 13.68 14.59 11.70
N GLU A 288 13.70 14.31 13.01
CA GLU A 288 13.33 13.00 13.57
C GLU A 288 11.90 12.56 13.21
N ARG A 289 10.95 13.50 13.09
CA ARG A 289 9.58 13.17 12.68
C ARG A 289 9.51 12.58 11.27
N GLY A 290 10.45 12.96 10.39
CA GLY A 290 10.52 12.46 9.02
C GLY A 290 11.24 11.13 8.85
N GLU A 291 11.70 10.51 9.93
CA GLU A 291 12.53 9.30 9.92
C GLU A 291 11.85 8.16 10.66
N HIS A 292 11.84 6.94 10.12
CA HIS A 292 11.41 5.73 10.83
C HIS A 292 12.64 4.91 11.25
N PRO A 293 13.12 5.04 12.50
CA PRO A 293 14.40 4.44 12.89
C PRO A 293 14.40 2.91 12.82
N LEU A 294 13.29 2.26 13.19
CA LEU A 294 13.20 0.79 13.16
C LEU A 294 13.11 0.21 11.74
N TRP A 295 12.63 0.98 10.78
CA TRP A 295 12.41 0.53 9.40
C TRP A 295 13.41 1.18 8.43
N ASP A 296 14.34 1.97 8.95
CA ASP A 296 15.27 2.78 8.18
C ASP A 296 14.62 3.51 6.98
N SER A 297 13.48 4.18 7.23
CA SER A 297 12.63 4.73 6.16
C SER A 297 12.21 6.20 6.40
N LYS A 298 11.51 6.81 5.45
CA LYS A 298 11.01 8.19 5.51
C LYS A 298 9.51 8.25 5.81
N CYS A 299 9.08 9.21 6.64
CA CYS A 299 7.69 9.38 7.03
C CYS A 299 7.04 10.59 6.36
N PHE A 300 5.90 10.35 5.70
CA PHE A 300 5.14 11.37 4.97
C PHE A 300 4.66 12.51 5.86
N ASP A 301 4.61 13.71 5.29
CA ASP A 301 3.93 14.85 5.91
C ASP A 301 2.47 14.89 5.47
N TYR A 302 1.61 14.11 6.14
CA TYR A 302 0.17 14.07 5.84
C TYR A 302 -0.53 15.41 6.12
N GLY A 303 0.11 16.34 6.84
CA GLY A 303 -0.42 17.69 7.06
C GLY A 303 -0.39 18.54 5.79
N ARG A 304 0.42 18.18 4.79
CA ARG A 304 0.53 18.90 3.52
C ARG A 304 -0.56 18.46 2.53
N PRO A 305 -1.38 19.39 1.99
CA PRO A 305 -2.40 19.06 0.99
C PRO A 305 -1.83 18.36 -0.25
N GLU A 306 -0.66 18.76 -0.75
CA GLU A 306 -0.06 18.15 -1.94
C GLU A 306 0.37 16.69 -1.70
N VAL A 307 0.84 16.37 -0.48
CA VAL A 307 1.18 14.99 -0.09
C VAL A 307 -0.06 14.13 0.04
N ARG A 308 -1.11 14.64 0.70
CA ARG A 308 -2.42 13.95 0.73
C ARG A 308 -2.96 13.74 -0.67
N GLN A 309 -2.89 14.74 -1.55
CA GLN A 309 -3.33 14.61 -2.93
C GLN A 309 -2.52 13.56 -3.70
N PHE A 310 -1.20 13.50 -3.53
CA PHE A 310 -0.33 12.48 -4.13
C PHE A 310 -0.76 11.07 -3.72
N LEU A 311 -0.92 10.82 -2.41
CA LEU A 311 -1.30 9.50 -1.88
C LEU A 311 -2.74 9.11 -2.25
N LEU A 312 -3.69 10.05 -2.19
CA LEU A 312 -5.07 9.82 -2.64
C LEU A 312 -5.13 9.56 -4.16
N SER A 313 -4.30 10.26 -4.93
CA SER A 313 -4.16 10.00 -6.37
C SER A 313 -3.58 8.62 -6.65
N ASN A 314 -2.73 8.11 -5.76
CA ASN A 314 -2.21 6.74 -5.85
C ASN A 314 -3.31 5.69 -5.61
N VAL A 315 -4.14 5.89 -4.57
CA VAL A 315 -5.34 5.07 -4.33
C VAL A 315 -6.23 5.04 -5.58
N ARG A 316 -6.55 6.22 -6.15
CA ARG A 316 -7.37 6.30 -7.37
C ARG A 316 -6.71 5.57 -8.55
N TYR A 317 -5.41 5.76 -8.74
CA TYR A 317 -4.67 5.16 -9.85
C TYR A 317 -4.79 3.63 -9.84
N TRP A 318 -4.55 2.99 -8.70
CA TRP A 318 -4.65 1.53 -8.60
C TRP A 318 -6.07 1.00 -8.79
N LEU A 319 -7.10 1.72 -8.30
CA LEU A 319 -8.51 1.37 -8.53
C LEU A 319 -8.92 1.52 -10.00
N GLU A 320 -8.48 2.55 -10.70
CA GLU A 320 -8.93 2.84 -12.08
C GLU A 320 -8.07 2.14 -13.15
N GLU A 321 -6.74 2.23 -13.07
CA GLU A 321 -5.82 1.73 -14.10
C GLU A 321 -5.73 0.19 -14.08
N PHE A 322 -5.69 -0.38 -12.88
CA PHE A 322 -5.51 -1.83 -12.66
C PHE A 322 -6.76 -2.52 -12.16
N ARG A 323 -7.84 -1.79 -11.83
CA ARG A 323 -9.12 -2.36 -11.39
C ARG A 323 -9.04 -3.22 -10.14
N PHE A 324 -8.08 -2.98 -9.24
CA PHE A 324 -8.06 -3.61 -7.92
C PHE A 324 -9.40 -3.42 -7.19
N ASP A 325 -9.74 -4.38 -6.35
CA ASP A 325 -11.02 -4.50 -5.63
C ASP A 325 -10.98 -3.92 -4.23
N GLY A 326 -9.86 -3.27 -3.89
CA GLY A 326 -9.59 -2.75 -2.58
C GLY A 326 -8.11 -2.84 -2.22
N PHE A 327 -7.82 -2.62 -0.95
CA PHE A 327 -6.48 -2.48 -0.43
C PHE A 327 -6.33 -3.08 0.95
N ARG A 328 -5.12 -3.54 1.26
CA ARG A 328 -4.60 -3.54 2.63
C ARG A 328 -3.66 -2.34 2.78
N PHE A 329 -3.93 -1.49 3.76
CA PHE A 329 -3.00 -0.43 4.16
C PHE A 329 -2.03 -1.01 5.18
N ASP A 330 -0.75 -1.00 4.84
CA ASP A 330 0.31 -1.60 5.67
C ASP A 330 0.91 -0.58 6.63
N GLY A 331 1.22 -1.04 7.84
CA GLY A 331 1.80 -0.21 8.89
C GLY A 331 0.86 0.88 9.40
N VAL A 332 -0.46 0.63 9.46
CA VAL A 332 -1.44 1.63 9.94
C VAL A 332 -1.14 2.04 11.37
N THR A 333 -0.67 1.13 12.24
CA THR A 333 -0.21 1.52 13.59
C THR A 333 0.92 2.55 13.56
N SER A 334 1.87 2.44 12.62
CA SER A 334 2.93 3.45 12.46
C SER A 334 2.38 4.80 11.99
N MET A 335 1.25 4.81 11.28
CA MET A 335 0.61 6.04 10.83
C MET A 335 -0.19 6.69 11.95
N LEU A 336 -0.94 5.90 12.71
CA LEU A 336 -1.86 6.37 13.74
C LEU A 336 -1.17 7.07 14.91
N TYR A 337 0.10 6.76 15.18
CA TYR A 337 0.80 7.24 16.38
C TYR A 337 2.20 7.76 16.09
N HIS A 338 2.58 8.87 16.73
CA HIS A 338 3.94 9.42 16.68
C HIS A 338 4.99 8.45 17.26
N SER A 339 4.62 7.67 18.28
CA SER A 339 5.41 6.55 18.83
C SER A 339 5.59 5.37 17.87
N ARG A 340 4.79 5.31 16.80
CA ARG A 340 4.73 4.23 15.80
C ARG A 340 4.39 2.87 16.39
N GLY A 341 3.61 2.85 17.47
CA GLY A 341 3.26 1.62 18.17
C GLY A 341 4.35 1.08 19.11
N ASN A 342 5.44 1.81 19.34
CA ASN A 342 6.46 1.45 20.34
C ASN A 342 6.03 1.77 21.78
N LYS A 343 4.80 1.38 22.12
CA LYS A 343 4.22 1.46 23.47
C LYS A 343 3.14 0.40 23.64
N ALA A 344 2.79 0.10 24.88
CA ALA A 344 1.61 -0.69 25.17
C ALA A 344 0.32 0.14 24.99
N PHE A 345 -0.75 -0.52 24.55
CA PHE A 345 -2.10 0.07 24.48
C PHE A 345 -2.97 -0.59 25.55
N GLY A 346 -3.06 0.04 26.72
CA GLY A 346 -3.74 -0.52 27.89
C GLY A 346 -5.04 0.20 28.26
N SER A 347 -5.25 1.40 27.72
CA SER A 347 -6.39 2.27 28.03
C SER A 347 -6.86 3.02 26.80
N TYR A 348 -8.09 3.55 26.82
CA TYR A 348 -8.60 4.35 25.71
C TYR A 348 -7.84 5.67 25.52
N ASP A 349 -7.21 6.21 26.57
CA ASP A 349 -6.36 7.40 26.46
C ASP A 349 -5.17 7.19 25.51
N ASP A 350 -4.68 5.95 25.39
CA ASP A 350 -3.55 5.61 24.52
C ASP A 350 -3.85 5.83 23.03
N TYR A 351 -5.13 5.83 22.64
CA TYR A 351 -5.61 5.93 21.26
C TYR A 351 -6.04 7.34 20.85
N PHE A 352 -6.40 8.18 21.82
CA PHE A 352 -6.99 9.52 21.60
C PHE A 352 -6.18 10.66 22.23
N GLY A 353 -5.08 10.34 22.93
CA GLY A 353 -4.16 11.30 23.52
C GLY A 353 -3.22 11.98 22.50
N SER A 354 -2.22 12.71 23.01
CA SER A 354 -1.28 13.51 22.20
C SER A 354 -0.34 12.70 21.31
N ASP A 355 -0.30 11.38 21.48
CA ASP A 355 0.49 10.49 20.64
C ASP A 355 -0.21 10.17 19.31
N ALA A 356 -1.53 10.38 19.21
CA ALA A 356 -2.26 10.16 17.97
C ALA A 356 -1.88 11.19 16.90
N ASP A 357 -1.51 10.71 15.70
CA ASP A 357 -1.22 11.57 14.57
C ASP A 357 -2.52 11.94 13.84
N GLU A 358 -3.07 13.09 14.20
CA GLU A 358 -4.34 13.58 13.65
C GLU A 358 -4.26 13.88 12.13
N ASP A 359 -3.07 14.12 11.57
CA ASP A 359 -2.89 14.35 10.14
C ASP A 359 -2.98 13.05 9.36
N ALA A 360 -2.33 12.00 9.87
CA ALA A 360 -2.41 10.65 9.32
C ALA A 360 -3.84 10.08 9.42
N ILE A 361 -4.52 10.27 10.55
CA ILE A 361 -5.92 9.85 10.73
C ILE A 361 -6.83 10.53 9.70
N LEU A 362 -6.68 11.84 9.50
CA LEU A 362 -7.44 12.56 8.48
C LEU A 362 -7.17 12.00 7.07
N TYR A 363 -5.90 11.71 6.74
CA TYR A 363 -5.55 11.08 5.47
C TYR A 363 -6.23 9.71 5.29
N LEU A 364 -6.20 8.85 6.31
CA LEU A 364 -6.84 7.54 6.29
C LEU A 364 -8.36 7.63 6.11
N GLN A 365 -9.01 8.59 6.79
CA GLN A 365 -10.45 8.85 6.62
C GLN A 365 -10.79 9.28 5.19
N LEU A 366 -9.99 10.18 4.60
CA LEU A 366 -10.14 10.59 3.19
C LEU A 366 -9.90 9.41 2.25
N ALA A 367 -8.89 8.58 2.50
CA ALA A 367 -8.58 7.41 1.67
C ALA A 367 -9.72 6.39 1.71
N ALA A 368 -10.22 6.06 2.90
CA ALA A 368 -11.36 5.16 3.08
C ALA A 368 -12.62 5.69 2.36
N LYS A 369 -12.92 6.99 2.50
CA LYS A 369 -14.02 7.65 1.79
C LYS A 369 -13.84 7.57 0.27
N LEU A 370 -12.64 7.85 -0.23
CA LEU A 370 -12.32 7.83 -1.65
C LEU A 370 -12.47 6.44 -2.26
N ILE A 371 -12.03 5.39 -1.55
CA ILE A 371 -12.18 4.00 -1.99
C ILE A 371 -13.65 3.67 -2.24
N GLN A 372 -14.52 3.99 -1.27
CA GLN A 372 -15.95 3.75 -1.41
C GLN A 372 -16.64 4.65 -2.44
N GLU A 373 -16.16 5.89 -2.64
CA GLU A 373 -16.67 6.80 -3.67
C GLU A 373 -16.35 6.31 -5.08
N LEU A 374 -15.13 5.81 -5.32
CA LEU A 374 -14.68 5.33 -6.62
C LEU A 374 -15.21 3.94 -6.95
N LYS A 375 -15.24 3.04 -5.96
CA LYS A 375 -15.64 1.64 -6.14
C LYS A 375 -16.44 1.17 -4.92
N PRO A 376 -17.75 1.44 -4.88
CA PRO A 376 -18.61 0.99 -3.79
C PRO A 376 -18.49 -0.51 -3.56
N GLY A 377 -18.35 -0.93 -2.29
CA GLY A 377 -18.16 -2.33 -1.93
C GLY A 377 -16.71 -2.82 -2.00
N ALA A 378 -15.76 -1.97 -2.42
CA ALA A 378 -14.35 -2.29 -2.34
C ALA A 378 -13.90 -2.52 -0.89
N ILE A 379 -12.97 -3.45 -0.71
CA ILE A 379 -12.51 -3.87 0.62
C ILE A 379 -11.32 -3.00 1.03
N ALA A 380 -11.40 -2.32 2.17
CA ALA A 380 -10.26 -1.62 2.77
C ALA A 380 -9.89 -2.31 4.09
N ILE A 381 -8.70 -2.91 4.14
CA ILE A 381 -8.17 -3.61 5.31
C ILE A 381 -7.08 -2.74 5.96
N ALA A 382 -7.14 -2.56 7.28
CA ALA A 382 -6.07 -1.93 8.03
C ALA A 382 -5.18 -2.98 8.72
N GLU A 383 -3.87 -2.91 8.47
CA GLU A 383 -2.87 -3.59 9.28
C GLU A 383 -2.55 -2.74 10.52
N ASP A 384 -3.33 -2.97 11.58
CA ASP A 384 -3.17 -2.29 12.87
C ASP A 384 -3.05 -3.31 14.00
N MET A 385 -1.91 -3.31 14.69
CA MET A 385 -1.69 -4.11 15.90
C MET A 385 -2.21 -3.42 17.16
N SER A 386 -2.43 -2.09 17.16
CA SER A 386 -2.77 -1.35 18.38
C SER A 386 -4.13 -1.70 18.96
N GLY A 387 -5.12 -2.01 18.11
CA GLY A 387 -6.49 -2.24 18.57
C GLY A 387 -7.40 -1.02 18.46
N MET A 388 -7.06 -0.03 17.62
CA MET A 388 -7.74 1.28 17.62
C MET A 388 -9.27 1.18 17.54
N PRO A 389 -10.01 1.69 18.55
CA PRO A 389 -11.47 1.71 18.52
C PRO A 389 -12.02 2.54 17.37
N GLY A 390 -12.98 1.98 16.62
CA GLY A 390 -13.64 2.68 15.51
C GLY A 390 -12.84 2.69 14.21
N LEU A 391 -11.69 2.01 14.15
CA LEU A 391 -10.89 1.91 12.93
C LEU A 391 -11.72 1.33 11.78
N CYS A 392 -12.52 0.29 12.08
CA CYS A 392 -13.38 -0.38 11.11
C CYS A 392 -14.87 0.02 11.23
N ARG A 393 -15.14 1.25 11.64
CA ARG A 393 -16.49 1.82 11.72
C ARG A 393 -16.72 2.90 10.67
N PRO A 394 -17.97 3.10 10.22
CA PRO A 394 -18.30 4.18 9.28
C PRO A 394 -17.87 5.56 9.78
N LEU A 395 -17.58 6.46 8.85
CA LEU A 395 -17.11 7.82 9.16
C LEU A 395 -18.18 8.62 9.91
N GLU A 396 -19.45 8.47 9.50
CA GLU A 396 -20.62 9.09 10.12
C GLU A 396 -20.87 8.64 11.56
N ASP A 397 -20.39 7.44 11.93
CA ASP A 397 -20.46 6.92 13.29
C ASP A 397 -19.36 7.47 14.21
N GLY A 398 -18.36 8.15 13.65
CA GLY A 398 -17.14 8.58 14.34
C GLY A 398 -15.95 7.64 14.15
N GLY A 399 -15.99 6.76 13.16
CA GLY A 399 -14.90 5.85 12.81
C GLY A 399 -13.89 6.42 11.81
N ILE A 400 -12.99 5.55 11.34
CA ILE A 400 -11.99 5.86 10.29
C ILE A 400 -12.46 5.40 8.90
N GLY A 401 -13.37 4.44 8.83
CA GLY A 401 -13.99 4.00 7.57
C GLY A 401 -13.34 2.78 6.92
N PHE A 402 -12.36 2.12 7.54
CA PHE A 402 -11.90 0.82 7.04
C PHE A 402 -13.02 -0.22 7.11
N THR A 403 -12.99 -1.17 6.19
CA THR A 403 -13.98 -2.27 6.21
C THR A 403 -13.57 -3.38 7.18
N HIS A 404 -12.28 -3.65 7.30
CA HIS A 404 -11.73 -4.73 8.12
C HIS A 404 -10.39 -4.33 8.75
N ARG A 405 -9.98 -5.07 9.77
CA ARG A 405 -8.61 -5.06 10.32
C ARG A 405 -8.05 -6.48 10.39
N LEU A 406 -6.74 -6.61 10.50
CA LEU A 406 -6.08 -7.89 10.75
C LEU A 406 -6.12 -8.29 12.24
N ALA A 407 -6.34 -9.58 12.54
CA ALA A 407 -6.26 -10.15 13.89
C ALA A 407 -4.82 -10.52 14.27
N MET A 408 -3.93 -9.53 14.34
CA MET A 408 -2.48 -9.76 14.39
C MET A 408 -1.98 -10.50 15.64
N GLY A 409 -2.77 -10.58 16.72
CA GLY A 409 -2.39 -11.30 17.94
C GLY A 409 -2.63 -12.82 17.90
N ILE A 410 -3.40 -13.33 16.93
CA ILE A 410 -3.70 -14.77 16.83
C ILE A 410 -2.46 -15.59 16.48
N PRO A 411 -1.64 -15.21 15.46
CA PRO A 411 -0.44 -15.97 15.12
C PRO A 411 0.60 -16.06 16.25
N ASP A 412 0.80 -14.97 16.97
CA ASP A 412 1.72 -14.94 18.13
C ASP A 412 1.28 -15.93 19.22
N TYR A 413 -0.04 -16.08 19.42
CA TYR A 413 -0.57 -17.02 20.39
C TYR A 413 -0.33 -18.48 19.97
N TRP A 414 -0.51 -18.81 18.68
CA TRP A 414 -0.18 -20.14 18.17
C TRP A 414 1.31 -20.46 18.31
N ILE A 415 2.20 -19.51 17.99
CA ILE A 415 3.65 -19.70 18.21
C ILE A 415 3.94 -19.92 19.69
N LYS A 416 3.37 -19.10 20.58
CA LYS A 416 3.54 -19.25 22.04
C LYS A 416 3.17 -20.66 22.50
N LEU A 417 2.03 -21.18 22.06
CA LEU A 417 1.57 -22.53 22.40
C LEU A 417 2.54 -23.59 21.89
N LEU A 418 2.89 -23.56 20.61
CA LEU A 418 3.75 -24.58 19.98
C LEU A 418 5.19 -24.56 20.50
N LYS A 419 5.69 -23.39 20.90
CA LYS A 419 7.08 -23.20 21.33
C LYS A 419 7.28 -23.41 22.83
N HIS A 420 6.28 -23.10 23.64
CA HIS A 420 6.43 -22.98 25.10
C HIS A 420 5.47 -23.85 25.91
N SER A 421 4.60 -24.63 25.27
CA SER A 421 3.61 -25.44 25.98
C SER A 421 3.51 -26.85 25.39
N ARG A 422 3.38 -27.85 26.27
CA ARG A 422 3.02 -29.21 25.87
C ARG A 422 1.52 -29.25 25.61
N ASP A 423 1.07 -30.16 24.76
CA ASP A 423 -0.34 -30.26 24.36
C ASP A 423 -1.28 -30.40 25.57
N GLU A 424 -0.90 -31.20 26.57
CA GLU A 424 -1.70 -31.40 27.78
C GLU A 424 -1.81 -30.14 28.67
N ASP A 425 -0.95 -29.15 28.46
CA ASP A 425 -0.92 -27.89 29.20
C ASP A 425 -1.67 -26.75 28.46
N TRP A 426 -2.25 -27.02 27.29
CA TRP A 426 -2.98 -26.01 26.53
C TRP A 426 -4.27 -25.59 27.24
N ASN A 427 -4.38 -24.29 27.52
CA ASN A 427 -5.56 -23.71 28.16
C ASN A 427 -6.62 -23.35 27.11
N LEU A 428 -7.65 -24.20 26.98
CA LEU A 428 -8.72 -24.02 26.02
C LEU A 428 -9.56 -22.75 26.27
N ASP A 429 -9.68 -22.30 27.51
CA ASP A 429 -10.40 -21.05 27.84
C ASP A 429 -9.60 -19.82 27.39
N GLU A 430 -8.27 -19.85 27.55
CA GLU A 430 -7.38 -18.79 27.03
C GLU A 430 -7.39 -18.77 25.49
N LEU A 431 -7.31 -19.94 24.84
CA LEU A 431 -7.40 -20.05 23.38
C LEU A 431 -8.72 -19.51 22.84
N TRP A 432 -9.85 -19.91 23.44
CA TRP A 432 -11.15 -19.35 23.09
C TRP A 432 -11.18 -17.83 23.28
N GLY A 433 -10.63 -17.35 24.42
CA GLY A 433 -10.50 -15.93 24.72
C GLY A 433 -9.74 -15.18 23.64
N VAL A 434 -8.57 -15.65 23.21
CA VAL A 434 -7.75 -15.01 22.17
C VAL A 434 -8.47 -14.97 20.83
N LEU A 435 -9.09 -16.07 20.41
CA LEU A 435 -9.80 -16.14 19.12
C LEU A 435 -11.08 -15.29 19.11
N ALA A 436 -11.73 -15.11 20.26
CA ALA A 436 -12.97 -14.35 20.39
C ALA A 436 -12.75 -12.88 20.80
N ASN A 437 -11.57 -12.50 21.29
CA ASN A 437 -11.27 -11.16 21.79
C ASN A 437 -11.09 -10.16 20.65
N ARG A 438 -12.23 -9.64 20.18
CA ARG A 438 -12.30 -8.61 19.15
C ARG A 438 -13.47 -7.67 19.42
N ARG A 439 -13.43 -6.49 18.81
CA ARG A 439 -14.42 -5.45 19.03
C ARG A 439 -15.74 -5.80 18.33
N HIS A 440 -16.85 -5.64 19.04
CA HIS A 440 -18.17 -5.83 18.44
C HIS A 440 -18.45 -4.74 17.40
N GLY A 441 -19.03 -5.13 16.26
CA GLY A 441 -19.39 -4.19 15.19
C GLY A 441 -18.21 -3.72 14.32
N GLU A 442 -17.03 -4.31 14.49
CA GLU A 442 -15.83 -4.09 13.65
C GLU A 442 -15.42 -5.44 13.03
N ALA A 443 -15.31 -5.50 11.70
CA ALA A 443 -14.95 -6.75 11.03
C ALA A 443 -13.44 -7.01 11.14
N THR A 444 -13.07 -8.29 11.22
CA THR A 444 -11.68 -8.71 11.41
C THR A 444 -11.36 -9.90 10.50
N ILE A 445 -10.21 -9.85 9.83
CA ILE A 445 -9.63 -10.98 9.10
C ILE A 445 -8.73 -11.76 10.07
N ALA A 446 -9.11 -13.00 10.34
CA ALA A 446 -8.32 -13.91 11.17
C ALA A 446 -7.44 -14.81 10.31
N TYR A 447 -6.23 -15.08 10.81
CA TYR A 447 -5.26 -15.98 10.20
C TYR A 447 -4.43 -16.62 11.32
N ALA A 448 -3.98 -17.86 11.11
CA ALA A 448 -3.21 -18.61 12.09
C ALA A 448 -1.70 -18.34 11.96
N GLU A 449 -1.25 -18.03 10.75
CA GLU A 449 0.13 -17.67 10.41
C GLU A 449 0.13 -16.68 9.24
N SER A 450 1.21 -15.90 9.10
CA SER A 450 1.37 -14.90 8.03
C SER A 450 2.81 -14.78 7.55
N HIS A 451 3.01 -13.96 6.52
CA HIS A 451 4.33 -13.57 6.03
C HIS A 451 5.19 -12.85 7.09
N ASP A 452 4.59 -12.17 8.09
CA ASP A 452 5.35 -11.48 9.15
C ASP A 452 6.28 -12.45 9.90
N GLN A 453 5.77 -13.63 10.23
CA GLN A 453 6.52 -14.70 10.89
C GLN A 453 7.67 -15.17 10.00
N ALA A 454 7.44 -15.25 8.69
CA ALA A 454 8.49 -15.59 7.73
C ALA A 454 9.57 -14.50 7.62
N LEU A 455 9.20 -13.22 7.75
CA LEU A 455 10.16 -12.10 7.69
C LEU A 455 11.06 -12.02 8.92
N VAL A 456 10.55 -12.30 10.12
CA VAL A 456 11.35 -12.31 11.35
C VAL A 456 12.16 -13.59 11.55
N GLY A 457 12.11 -14.51 10.57
CA GLY A 457 12.86 -15.78 10.60
C GLY A 457 12.26 -16.83 11.53
N ASP A 458 10.96 -16.76 11.80
CA ASP A 458 10.23 -17.81 12.49
C ASP A 458 9.94 -19.00 11.56
N LYS A 459 9.41 -20.09 12.12
CA LYS A 459 8.98 -21.28 11.38
C LYS A 459 7.49 -21.18 11.05
N THR A 460 7.07 -21.81 9.95
CA THR A 460 5.65 -22.06 9.68
C THR A 460 5.06 -22.95 10.76
N LEU A 461 3.74 -22.92 10.98
CA LEU A 461 3.07 -23.80 11.94
C LEU A 461 3.34 -25.28 11.63
N ALA A 462 3.33 -25.65 10.34
CA ALA A 462 3.69 -26.99 9.90
C ALA A 462 5.11 -27.38 10.35
N PHE A 463 6.09 -26.48 10.23
CA PHE A 463 7.46 -26.76 10.62
C PHE A 463 7.69 -26.65 12.14
N TRP A 464 6.86 -25.89 12.87
CA TRP A 464 6.77 -25.96 14.33
C TRP A 464 6.24 -27.31 14.82
N LEU A 465 5.28 -27.89 14.10
CA LEU A 465 4.63 -29.15 14.48
C LEU A 465 5.45 -30.39 14.10
N MET A 466 6.10 -30.38 12.93
CA MET A 466 6.71 -31.57 12.32
C MET A 466 8.24 -31.50 12.22
N ASP A 467 8.81 -30.29 12.22
CA ASP A 467 10.25 -30.04 12.09
C ASP A 467 10.93 -30.90 10.99
N GLN A 468 12.12 -31.44 11.25
CA GLN A 468 12.89 -32.24 10.31
C GLN A 468 12.16 -33.51 9.82
N GLU A 469 11.18 -34.03 10.57
CA GLU A 469 10.47 -35.25 10.21
C GLU A 469 9.66 -35.07 8.92
N MET A 470 9.28 -33.82 8.61
CA MET A 470 8.60 -33.46 7.37
C MET A 470 9.41 -33.84 6.11
N TYR A 471 10.75 -33.89 6.18
CA TYR A 471 11.59 -34.25 5.04
C TYR A 471 11.61 -35.76 4.76
N TRP A 472 11.34 -36.59 5.77
CA TRP A 472 11.56 -38.03 5.70
C TRP A 472 10.25 -38.84 5.71
N HIS A 473 9.22 -38.32 6.37
CA HIS A 473 8.02 -39.08 6.73
C HIS A 473 6.70 -38.54 6.14
N MET A 474 6.75 -37.61 5.17
CA MET A 474 5.54 -37.08 4.49
C MET A 474 4.95 -38.03 3.43
N ALA A 475 5.57 -39.19 3.20
CA ALA A 475 5.07 -40.16 2.23
C ALA A 475 3.81 -40.85 2.77
N LYS A 476 2.73 -40.86 1.99
CA LYS A 476 1.44 -41.47 2.37
C LYS A 476 1.50 -42.90 2.97
N PRO A 477 2.37 -43.84 2.52
CA PRO A 477 2.44 -45.17 3.11
C PRO A 477 3.30 -45.27 4.38
N ASP A 478 3.87 -44.16 4.87
CA ASP A 478 4.80 -44.13 6.01
C ASP A 478 4.13 -43.49 7.24
N PRO A 479 3.53 -44.29 8.15
CA PRO A 479 2.90 -43.77 9.35
C PRO A 479 3.96 -43.33 10.36
N HIS A 480 3.95 -42.04 10.71
CA HIS A 480 4.87 -41.48 11.70
C HIS A 480 4.10 -40.61 12.70
N PRO A 481 4.18 -40.87 14.02
CA PRO A 481 3.32 -40.22 15.01
C PRO A 481 3.46 -38.70 15.08
N VAL A 482 4.67 -38.16 14.80
CA VAL A 482 4.89 -36.71 14.73
C VAL A 482 4.19 -36.09 13.52
N ILE A 483 4.22 -36.78 12.37
CA ILE A 483 3.58 -36.31 11.14
C ILE A 483 2.05 -36.42 11.24
N GLU A 484 1.55 -37.52 11.78
CA GLU A 484 0.12 -37.71 12.02
C GLU A 484 -0.44 -36.63 12.96
N ARG A 485 0.28 -36.29 14.03
CA ARG A 485 -0.06 -35.16 14.92
C ARG A 485 0.01 -33.81 14.21
N GLY A 486 1.02 -33.57 13.38
CA GLY A 486 1.21 -32.28 12.72
C GLY A 486 0.26 -32.01 11.56
N ILE A 487 -0.27 -33.06 10.92
CA ILE A 487 -1.28 -32.96 9.86
C ILE A 487 -2.69 -32.74 10.43
N ALA A 488 -3.01 -33.38 11.57
CA ALA A 488 -4.29 -33.26 12.25
C ALA A 488 -4.45 -31.89 12.92
#